data_AF-A0A314ZBJ8-F1
#
_entry.id   AF-A0A314ZBJ8-F1
#
_cell.length_a   1.000
_cell.length_b   1.000
_cell.length_c   1.000
_cell.angle_alpha   90.00
_cell.angle_beta   90.00
_cell.angle_gamma   90.00
#
_symmetry.space_group_name_H-M   'P 1'
#
loop_
_entity.id
_entity.type
_entity.pdbx_description
1 polymer ?
#
loop_
_entity_poly.entity_id
_entity_poly.type
_entity_poly.pdbx_seq_one_letter_code
_entity_poly.pdbx_strand_id
1 'polypeptide(L)'
;MGDDRNTSQPSAAAALLTSGQDVQDYAWMLVDSRQSEARSNIRLIKKYLRELYDKTEIDKSRGELGNILKMEKSLAQLVDLTKSMLEQIRSLQPTVHKAVNPYPSLPMDSEHASMTLNQGEAIRSVYLFVSYYGIQERTNAIYGVKFKHGGAVTHEPPVVGLVARFCEGEDDKAVGMQAAQIFNRSKLYVLAHKGGYIIDTKTMSRCSSFPPTIAYKSTPIVVSAYDKLYCLASPSSFSPLTQLSFERYDPDKNIWEEMSSYPFYNDYDTRMSITGYAVCYGVILFSLYSWRKKNFDVVAFHMKRNQWKSVEVDTSVYHAPFQGRAVVVGKTIYSLHGKEFIAFSFRMDKGDDGSIVYSLSQLFILQGLQIVHPPLPFEMQSEYLVHLGNQDFFHVKTGRCDDTAQYLCITTFQIVVGDGERDMIKTINSTVHCVDLECAEWFNLVFCFMPECGDYEPIEDESVTSMNQPKRNHSG
;
A
#
# COMPACT_ATOMS: atom_id res chain seq x y z
N MET A 1 3.60 -67.54 -7.22
CA MET A 1 4.55 -67.14 -8.28
C MET A 1 3.77 -66.29 -9.27
N GLY A 2 4.21 -65.05 -9.47
CA GLY A 2 3.52 -64.06 -10.28
C GLY A 2 3.91 -62.65 -9.83
N ASP A 3 5.14 -62.26 -10.16
CA ASP A 3 5.61 -60.88 -10.19
C ASP A 3 5.19 -60.29 -11.55
N ASP A 4 4.59 -59.09 -11.55
CA ASP A 4 4.59 -58.21 -12.71
C ASP A 4 4.70 -56.76 -12.23
N ARG A 5 5.94 -56.25 -12.22
CA ARG A 5 6.25 -54.82 -12.15
C ARG A 5 6.33 -54.30 -13.57
N ASN A 6 5.32 -53.55 -13.98
CA ASN A 6 5.34 -52.77 -15.21
C ASN A 6 5.81 -51.34 -14.87
N THR A 7 7.09 -51.04 -15.10
CA THR A 7 7.64 -49.68 -15.05
C THR A 7 7.35 -48.96 -16.36
N SER A 8 6.41 -48.02 -16.35
CA SER A 8 6.21 -47.04 -17.43
C SER A 8 7.22 -45.90 -17.32
N GLN A 9 8.03 -45.68 -18.36
CA GLN A 9 8.89 -44.50 -18.51
C GLN A 9 8.05 -43.21 -18.67
N PRO A 10 8.44 -42.07 -18.07
CA PRO A 10 7.84 -40.77 -18.36
C PRO A 10 8.34 -40.22 -19.70
N SER A 11 7.40 -39.72 -20.50
CA SER A 11 7.61 -39.03 -21.78
C SER A 11 8.51 -37.79 -21.63
N ALA A 12 9.49 -37.67 -22.52
CA ALA A 12 10.46 -36.57 -22.62
C ALA A 12 9.86 -35.19 -22.93
N ALA A 13 8.53 -35.07 -23.07
CA ALA A 13 7.84 -33.78 -23.25
C ALA A 13 7.63 -33.01 -21.92
N ALA A 14 7.70 -33.67 -20.76
CA ALA A 14 7.55 -33.01 -19.46
C ALA A 14 8.84 -32.33 -18.97
N ALA A 15 10.01 -32.68 -19.52
CA ALA A 15 11.30 -32.14 -19.08
C ALA A 15 11.65 -30.77 -19.70
N LEU A 16 10.92 -30.33 -20.73
CA LEU A 16 11.16 -29.03 -21.40
C LEU A 16 10.32 -27.87 -20.82
N LEU A 17 9.34 -28.15 -19.96
CA LEU A 17 8.54 -27.11 -19.26
C LEU A 17 9.12 -26.73 -17.89
N THR A 18 10.02 -27.53 -17.31
CA THR A 18 10.66 -27.23 -16.03
C THR A 18 11.98 -26.47 -16.18
N SER A 19 12.66 -26.55 -17.33
CA SER A 19 13.98 -25.91 -17.50
C SER A 19 13.92 -24.39 -17.67
N GLY A 20 12.74 -23.81 -17.96
CA GLY A 20 12.54 -22.35 -18.00
C GLY A 20 12.26 -21.73 -16.62
N GLN A 21 11.68 -22.53 -15.71
CA GLN A 21 11.32 -22.10 -14.35
C GLN A 21 12.55 -22.08 -13.44
N ASP A 22 13.41 -23.10 -13.55
CA ASP A 22 14.67 -23.15 -12.81
C ASP A 22 15.62 -22.00 -13.18
N VAL A 23 15.62 -21.54 -14.45
CA VAL A 23 16.48 -20.43 -14.90
C VAL A 23 15.99 -19.08 -14.37
N GLN A 24 14.67 -18.90 -14.18
CA GLN A 24 14.12 -17.69 -13.55
C GLN A 24 14.32 -17.69 -12.03
N ASP A 25 14.13 -18.83 -11.35
CA ASP A 25 14.39 -18.94 -9.91
C ASP A 25 15.88 -18.83 -9.58
N TYR A 26 16.78 -19.36 -10.42
CA TYR A 26 18.22 -19.14 -10.28
C TYR A 26 18.60 -17.68 -10.54
N ALA A 27 17.98 -17.01 -11.53
CA ALA A 27 18.21 -15.60 -11.81
C ALA A 27 17.70 -14.70 -10.66
N TRP A 28 16.55 -15.01 -10.06
CA TRP A 28 16.03 -14.31 -8.88
C TRP A 28 16.90 -14.56 -7.65
N MET A 29 17.36 -15.80 -7.41
CA MET A 29 18.33 -16.10 -6.34
C MET A 29 19.68 -15.40 -6.56
N LEU A 30 20.16 -15.28 -7.81
CA LEU A 30 21.40 -14.56 -8.12
C LEU A 30 21.24 -13.05 -7.95
N VAL A 31 20.10 -12.46 -8.34
CA VAL A 31 19.81 -11.04 -8.14
C VAL A 31 19.65 -10.72 -6.66
N ASP A 32 18.95 -11.55 -5.90
CA ASP A 32 18.74 -11.38 -4.45
C ASP A 32 20.03 -11.66 -3.65
N SER A 33 20.83 -12.66 -4.06
CA SER A 33 22.17 -12.91 -3.52
C SER A 33 23.12 -11.76 -3.80
N ARG A 34 23.15 -11.21 -5.02
CA ARG A 34 24.02 -10.07 -5.38
C ARG A 34 23.56 -8.77 -4.72
N GLN A 35 22.25 -8.57 -4.52
CA GLN A 35 21.73 -7.44 -3.72
C GLN A 35 22.04 -7.58 -2.23
N SER A 36 21.98 -8.80 -1.68
CA SER A 36 22.36 -9.05 -0.28
C SER A 36 23.87 -8.86 -0.03
N GLU A 37 24.71 -9.23 -1.00
CA GLU A 37 26.15 -8.97 -0.98
C GLU A 37 26.46 -7.47 -1.05
N ALA A 38 25.75 -6.72 -1.92
CA ALA A 38 25.85 -5.26 -1.97
C ALA A 38 25.44 -4.61 -0.64
N ARG A 39 24.35 -5.07 0.00
CA ARG A 39 23.92 -4.60 1.33
C ARG A 39 24.94 -4.91 2.43
N SER A 40 25.54 -6.10 2.40
CA SER A 40 26.60 -6.49 3.33
C SER A 40 27.84 -5.60 3.20
N ASN A 41 28.24 -5.30 1.96
CA ASN A 41 29.40 -4.44 1.67
C ASN A 41 29.15 -2.98 2.08
N ILE A 42 27.94 -2.45 1.88
CA ILE A 42 27.55 -1.10 2.34
C ILE A 42 27.62 -1.01 3.88
N ARG A 43 27.13 -2.03 4.60
CA ARG A 43 27.26 -2.08 6.07
C ARG A 43 28.72 -2.11 6.51
N LEU A 44 29.58 -2.83 5.81
CA LEU A 44 31.01 -2.91 6.10
C LEU A 44 31.69 -1.54 5.89
N ILE A 45 31.35 -0.83 4.81
CA ILE A 45 31.83 0.54 4.54
C ILE A 45 31.39 1.50 5.65
N LYS A 46 30.12 1.46 6.07
CA LYS A 46 29.64 2.31 7.16
C LYS A 46 30.34 2.01 8.48
N LYS A 47 30.67 0.74 8.75
CA LYS A 47 31.48 0.35 9.91
C LYS A 47 32.88 0.96 9.82
N TYR A 48 33.54 0.85 8.67
CA TYR A 48 34.88 1.44 8.48
C TYR A 48 34.88 2.97 8.52
N LEU A 49 33.88 3.63 7.95
CA LEU A 49 33.73 5.09 8.01
C LEU A 49 33.48 5.57 9.43
N ARG A 50 32.69 4.83 10.22
CA ARG A 50 32.46 5.13 11.65
C ARG A 50 33.73 4.94 12.47
N GLU A 51 34.45 3.83 12.25
CA GLU A 51 35.75 3.60 12.90
C GLU A 51 36.81 4.65 12.51
N LEU A 52 36.75 5.20 11.29
CA LEU A 52 37.60 6.30 10.84
C LEU A 52 37.19 7.61 11.52
N TYR A 53 35.89 7.91 11.57
CA TYR A 53 35.34 9.12 12.18
C TYR A 53 35.68 9.19 13.69
N ASP A 54 35.42 8.11 14.43
CA ASP A 54 35.70 8.01 15.87
C ASP A 54 37.22 8.14 16.15
N LYS A 55 38.09 7.65 15.24
CA LYS A 55 39.54 7.80 15.37
C LYS A 55 40.04 9.20 15.02
N THR A 56 39.46 9.87 14.02
CA THR A 56 39.81 11.27 13.69
C THR A 56 39.38 12.25 14.79
N GLU A 57 38.36 11.92 15.57
CA GLU A 57 37.94 12.71 16.75
C GLU A 57 38.93 12.54 17.92
N ILE A 58 39.48 11.32 18.09
CA ILE A 58 40.55 11.03 19.06
C ILE A 58 41.89 11.65 18.64
N ASP A 59 42.26 11.64 17.34
CA ASP A 59 43.54 12.18 16.85
C ASP A 59 43.63 13.72 16.91
N LYS A 60 42.50 14.45 16.93
CA LYS A 60 42.51 15.90 17.27
C LYS A 60 43.03 16.19 18.68
N SER A 61 43.04 15.19 19.57
CA SER A 61 43.49 15.33 20.95
C SER A 61 44.93 14.85 21.20
N ARG A 62 45.58 14.17 20.24
CA ARG A 62 46.92 13.60 20.48
C ARG A 62 47.70 13.38 19.17
N GLY A 63 48.73 14.20 18.94
CA GLY A 63 49.56 14.11 17.73
C GLY A 63 50.52 12.93 17.76
N GLU A 64 50.20 11.82 17.10
CA GLU A 64 51.13 10.70 16.91
C GLU A 64 51.09 10.16 15.45
N LEU A 65 52.25 10.17 14.79
CA LEU A 65 52.46 9.84 13.36
C LEU A 65 52.13 8.38 12.98
N GLY A 66 52.02 7.47 13.95
CA GLY A 66 51.77 6.03 13.73
C GLY A 66 50.35 5.69 13.28
N ASN A 67 49.40 6.62 13.43
CA ASN A 67 48.00 6.43 13.03
C ASN A 67 47.76 6.70 11.54
N ILE A 68 48.61 7.51 10.90
CA ILE A 68 48.50 7.91 9.49
C ILE A 68 48.65 6.71 8.56
N LEU A 69 49.63 5.83 8.81
CA LEU A 69 49.88 4.64 7.97
C LEU A 69 48.73 3.61 8.02
N LYS A 70 48.02 3.53 9.15
CA LYS A 70 46.82 2.68 9.27
C LYS A 70 45.63 3.30 8.55
N MET A 71 45.49 4.63 8.60
CA MET A 71 44.46 5.38 7.87
C MET A 71 44.63 5.23 6.35
N GLU A 72 45.86 5.33 5.85
CA GLU A 72 46.20 5.10 4.43
C GLU A 72 45.82 3.69 3.97
N LYS A 73 46.07 2.67 4.82
CA LYS A 73 45.70 1.28 4.51
C LYS A 73 44.18 1.07 4.45
N SER A 74 43.42 1.71 5.34
CA SER A 74 41.95 1.66 5.32
C SER A 74 41.36 2.43 4.14
N LEU A 75 41.97 3.55 3.73
CA LEU A 75 41.60 4.31 2.53
C LEU A 75 41.84 3.52 1.25
N ALA A 76 42.99 2.85 1.14
CA ALA A 76 43.29 1.98 -0.01
C ALA A 76 42.27 0.82 -0.14
N GLN A 77 41.90 0.19 0.98
CA GLN A 77 40.87 -0.86 0.98
C GLN A 77 39.49 -0.33 0.57
N LEU A 78 39.14 0.90 0.95
CA LEU A 78 37.90 1.55 0.55
C LEU A 78 37.87 1.81 -0.98
N VAL A 79 38.98 2.30 -1.54
CA VAL A 79 39.10 2.58 -2.98
C VAL A 79 38.96 1.30 -3.81
N ASP A 80 39.61 0.20 -3.40
CA ASP A 80 39.51 -1.08 -4.10
C ASP A 80 38.09 -1.65 -4.06
N LEU A 81 37.40 -1.55 -2.93
CA LEU A 81 36.01 -1.99 -2.77
C LEU A 81 35.06 -1.17 -3.67
N THR A 82 35.27 0.15 -3.74
CA THR A 82 34.44 1.05 -4.56
C THR A 82 34.61 0.75 -6.06
N LYS A 83 35.83 0.42 -6.49
CA LYS A 83 36.14 0.06 -7.87
C LYS A 83 35.51 -1.28 -8.28
N SER A 84 35.51 -2.26 -7.38
CA SER A 84 34.82 -3.55 -7.58
C SER A 84 33.30 -3.39 -7.78
N MET A 85 32.67 -2.46 -7.05
CA MET A 85 31.24 -2.19 -7.19
C MET A 85 30.86 -1.53 -8.51
N LEU A 86 31.68 -0.59 -9.00
CA LEU A 86 31.42 0.09 -10.27
C LEU A 86 31.40 -0.90 -11.46
N GLU A 87 32.26 -1.91 -11.40
CA GLU A 87 32.29 -3.02 -12.36
C GLU A 87 31.02 -3.90 -12.26
N GLN A 88 30.54 -4.19 -11.04
CA GLN A 88 29.30 -4.96 -10.84
C GLN A 88 28.06 -4.22 -11.36
N ILE A 89 27.97 -2.90 -11.16
CA ILE A 89 26.83 -2.08 -11.62
C ILE A 89 26.76 -2.04 -13.15
N ARG A 90 27.90 -1.97 -13.84
CA ARG A 90 27.95 -1.99 -15.32
C ARG A 90 27.48 -3.33 -15.92
N SER A 91 27.47 -4.41 -15.16
CA SER A 91 27.05 -5.75 -15.61
C SER A 91 25.53 -6.00 -15.57
N LEU A 92 24.72 -5.04 -15.07
CA LEU A 92 23.30 -5.25 -14.70
C LEU A 92 22.25 -4.76 -15.71
N GLN A 93 22.57 -4.40 -16.97
CA GLN A 93 21.56 -4.01 -17.95
C GLN A 93 20.80 -5.24 -18.54
N PRO A 94 19.45 -5.32 -18.49
CA PRO A 94 18.71 -6.45 -19.04
C PRO A 94 18.25 -6.23 -20.49
N THR A 95 18.41 -7.27 -21.31
CA THR A 95 17.87 -7.44 -22.68
C THR A 95 16.40 -7.88 -22.62
N VAL A 96 15.53 -7.25 -23.44
CA VAL A 96 14.06 -7.47 -23.46
C VAL A 96 13.67 -8.75 -24.20
N HIS A 97 12.79 -9.57 -23.63
CA HIS A 97 12.14 -10.71 -24.32
C HIS A 97 10.59 -10.64 -24.26
N LYS A 98 9.95 -11.07 -25.35
CA LYS A 98 8.51 -11.03 -25.67
C LYS A 98 7.93 -12.46 -25.70
N ALA A 99 6.74 -12.72 -25.14
CA ALA A 99 5.80 -13.82 -25.48
C ALA A 99 4.45 -13.62 -24.75
N VAL A 100 3.28 -13.44 -25.40
CA VAL A 100 2.27 -14.37 -26.00
C VAL A 100 1.45 -15.20 -24.97
N ASN A 101 0.12 -15.06 -25.03
CA ASN A 101 -0.89 -15.52 -24.05
C ASN A 101 -2.00 -16.37 -24.73
N PRO A 102 -2.47 -17.49 -24.15
CA PRO A 102 -3.67 -18.20 -24.56
C PRO A 102 -4.88 -17.91 -23.64
N TYR A 103 -6.07 -17.81 -24.24
CA TYR A 103 -7.43 -17.77 -23.65
C TYR A 103 -8.15 -16.40 -23.55
N PRO A 104 -9.50 -16.40 -23.73
CA PRO A 104 -10.28 -15.28 -24.26
C PRO A 104 -11.17 -14.58 -23.21
N SER A 105 -11.58 -13.37 -23.59
CA SER A 105 -12.28 -12.33 -22.83
C SER A 105 -13.81 -12.48 -22.74
N LEU A 106 -14.41 -11.73 -21.81
CA LEU A 106 -15.85 -11.50 -21.65
C LEU A 106 -16.18 -10.01 -21.92
N PRO A 107 -17.41 -9.67 -22.39
CA PRO A 107 -17.78 -8.30 -22.77
C PRO A 107 -18.34 -7.47 -21.60
N MET A 108 -18.14 -6.15 -21.64
CA MET A 108 -18.68 -5.17 -20.69
C MET A 108 -19.55 -4.13 -21.41
N ASP A 109 -20.76 -3.92 -20.89
CA ASP A 109 -21.69 -2.86 -21.27
C ASP A 109 -21.26 -1.53 -20.65
N SER A 110 -21.11 -0.51 -21.50
CA SER A 110 -20.65 0.84 -21.18
C SER A 110 -21.83 1.80 -21.05
N GLU A 111 -22.47 1.83 -19.89
CA GLU A 111 -23.30 2.97 -19.49
C GLU A 111 -22.98 3.27 -18.01
N HIS A 112 -22.85 4.54 -17.64
CA HIS A 112 -22.50 5.10 -16.31
C HIS A 112 -21.08 5.69 -16.10
N ALA A 113 -20.36 6.09 -17.15
CA ALA A 113 -19.19 6.97 -17.01
C ALA A 113 -19.46 8.37 -17.60
N SER A 114 -20.24 9.19 -16.90
CA SER A 114 -20.28 10.63 -17.17
C SER A 114 -20.39 11.42 -15.87
N MET A 115 -19.24 11.67 -15.26
CA MET A 115 -19.03 12.85 -14.43
C MET A 115 -17.92 13.66 -15.08
N THR A 116 -18.31 14.72 -15.78
CA THR A 116 -17.43 15.69 -16.45
C THR A 116 -16.53 16.40 -15.44
N LEU A 117 -15.25 16.02 -15.39
CA LEU A 117 -14.18 16.91 -14.93
C LEU A 117 -13.53 17.55 -16.17
N ASN A 118 -13.46 18.88 -16.18
CA ASN A 118 -13.08 19.71 -17.32
C ASN A 118 -11.79 19.25 -18.04
N GLN A 119 -11.89 19.11 -19.37
CA GLN A 119 -10.80 18.79 -20.30
C GLN A 119 -9.89 20.00 -20.59
N GLY A 120 -9.35 20.63 -19.56
CA GLY A 120 -8.32 21.67 -19.66
C GLY A 120 -7.07 21.28 -18.89
N GLU A 121 -5.90 21.79 -19.29
CA GLU A 121 -4.65 21.66 -18.52
C GLU A 121 -4.84 22.33 -17.16
N ALA A 122 -5.08 21.52 -16.13
CA ALA A 122 -5.33 21.98 -14.78
C ALA A 122 -4.16 21.59 -13.88
N ILE A 123 -3.70 22.53 -13.07
CA ILE A 123 -2.74 22.23 -12.00
C ILE A 123 -3.54 21.55 -10.89
N ARG A 124 -3.29 20.26 -10.67
CA ARG A 124 -3.89 19.48 -9.58
C ARG A 124 -2.93 19.33 -8.42
N SER A 125 -3.48 19.08 -7.24
CA SER A 125 -2.72 18.90 -6.00
C SER A 125 -3.12 17.62 -5.28
N VAL A 126 -2.15 16.74 -5.02
CA VAL A 126 -2.31 15.59 -4.12
C VAL A 126 -1.55 15.90 -2.83
N TYR A 127 -2.15 15.57 -1.68
CA TYR A 127 -1.56 15.81 -0.37
C TYR A 127 -1.18 14.49 0.29
N LEU A 128 0.03 14.46 0.86
CA LEU A 128 0.62 13.32 1.53
C LEU A 128 0.68 13.62 3.02
N PHE A 129 -0.15 12.94 3.81
CA PHE A 129 -0.04 12.96 5.26
C PHE A 129 0.97 11.91 5.70
N VAL A 130 2.02 12.36 6.39
CA VAL A 130 3.16 11.54 6.80
C VAL A 130 3.41 11.66 8.29
N SER A 131 4.00 10.60 8.86
CA SER A 131 4.43 10.58 10.26
C SER A 131 5.91 10.25 10.33
N TYR A 132 6.64 11.06 11.10
CA TYR A 132 8.08 10.93 11.29
C TYR A 132 8.42 9.91 12.38
N TYR A 133 9.59 9.30 12.21
CA TYR A 133 10.26 8.39 13.12
C TYR A 133 11.69 8.88 13.34
N GLY A 134 12.26 8.56 14.51
CA GLY A 134 13.64 8.91 14.87
C GLY A 134 13.78 10.22 15.65
N ILE A 135 12.72 11.03 15.74
CA ILE A 135 12.67 12.26 16.54
C ILE A 135 12.12 11.94 17.94
N GLN A 136 12.63 12.64 18.96
CA GLN A 136 12.17 12.56 20.34
C GLN A 136 10.71 13.06 20.48
N GLU A 137 10.32 14.04 19.66
CA GLU A 137 8.95 14.55 19.48
C GLU A 137 8.31 13.90 18.25
N ARG A 138 7.18 13.20 18.44
CA ARG A 138 6.45 12.62 17.30
C ARG A 138 5.83 13.76 16.49
N THR A 139 6.23 13.84 15.24
CA THR A 139 5.79 14.92 14.35
C THR A 139 5.06 14.34 13.15
N ASN A 140 3.93 14.92 12.80
CA ASN A 140 3.20 14.65 11.57
C ASN A 140 3.37 15.81 10.60
N ALA A 141 3.27 15.57 9.30
CA ALA A 141 3.31 16.64 8.31
C ALA A 141 2.40 16.35 7.12
N ILE A 142 2.04 17.43 6.43
CA ILE A 142 1.39 17.38 5.11
C ILE A 142 2.36 17.93 4.08
N TYR A 143 2.66 17.12 3.08
CA TYR A 143 3.33 17.55 1.85
C TYR A 143 2.30 17.73 0.74
N GLY A 144 2.40 18.81 -0.03
CA GLY A 144 1.60 19.05 -1.22
C GLY A 144 2.41 18.73 -2.47
N VAL A 145 1.85 17.92 -3.34
CA VAL A 145 2.41 17.57 -4.66
C VAL A 145 1.57 18.24 -5.73
N LYS A 146 2.12 19.26 -6.37
CA LYS A 146 1.47 19.99 -7.47
C LYS A 146 1.96 19.49 -8.80
N PHE A 147 1.05 19.16 -9.71
CA PHE A 147 1.39 18.65 -11.04
C PHE A 147 0.36 19.10 -12.07
N LYS A 148 0.79 19.19 -13.33
CA LYS A 148 -0.09 19.42 -14.46
C LYS A 148 -0.81 18.13 -14.81
N HIS A 149 -2.11 18.22 -15.03
CA HIS A 149 -2.96 17.07 -15.33
C HIS A 149 -4.00 17.42 -16.39
N GLY A 150 -4.14 16.56 -17.40
CA GLY A 150 -4.89 16.84 -18.62
C GLY A 150 -4.07 17.70 -19.61
N GLY A 151 -3.94 17.26 -20.87
CA GLY A 151 -3.11 17.93 -21.88
C GLY A 151 -2.02 17.04 -22.47
N ALA A 152 -1.18 17.58 -23.36
CA ALA A 152 -0.02 16.89 -23.91
C ALA A 152 0.96 16.50 -22.78
N VAL A 153 1.74 15.43 -22.96
CA VAL A 153 2.72 14.97 -21.96
C VAL A 153 3.70 16.10 -21.64
N THR A 154 3.55 16.74 -20.49
CA THR A 154 4.50 17.74 -20.00
C THR A 154 5.57 17.02 -19.18
N HIS A 155 6.85 17.18 -19.55
CA HIS A 155 7.99 16.65 -18.81
C HIS A 155 8.36 17.48 -17.57
N GLU A 156 7.51 18.43 -17.16
CA GLU A 156 7.75 19.21 -15.95
C GLU A 156 7.59 18.31 -14.72
N PRO A 157 8.61 18.26 -13.83
CA PRO A 157 8.52 17.45 -12.62
C PRO A 157 7.49 18.03 -11.66
N PRO A 158 6.79 17.18 -10.89
CA PRO A 158 5.87 17.65 -9.86
C PRO A 158 6.63 18.47 -8.81
N VAL A 159 6.01 19.56 -8.35
CA VAL A 159 6.55 20.38 -7.28
C VAL A 159 6.04 19.83 -5.96
N VAL A 160 6.96 19.34 -5.13
CA VAL A 160 6.67 18.87 -3.77
C VAL A 160 7.09 19.95 -2.79
N GLY A 161 6.22 20.26 -1.83
CA GLY A 161 6.53 21.23 -0.77
C GLY A 161 5.84 20.89 0.54
N LEU A 162 6.49 21.23 1.65
CA LEU A 162 5.89 21.15 2.98
C LEU A 162 4.75 22.17 3.08
N VAL A 163 3.56 21.71 3.47
CA VAL A 163 2.35 22.54 3.61
C VAL A 163 2.08 22.84 5.07
N ALA A 164 2.14 21.82 5.91
CA ALA A 164 1.89 21.95 7.35
C ALA A 164 2.70 20.93 8.13
N ARG A 165 3.07 21.28 9.36
CA ARG A 165 3.72 20.40 10.33
C ARG A 165 2.93 20.45 11.64
N PHE A 166 2.76 19.30 12.27
CA PHE A 166 2.01 19.11 13.51
C PHE A 166 2.92 18.41 14.51
N CYS A 167 3.32 19.12 15.56
CA CYS A 167 4.10 18.53 16.65
C CYS A 167 3.13 17.92 17.66
N GLU A 168 3.25 16.62 17.93
CA GLU A 168 2.51 15.95 19.00
C GLU A 168 3.32 16.08 20.29
N GLY A 169 2.68 16.49 21.39
CA GLY A 169 3.34 16.57 22.70
C GLY A 169 3.65 15.19 23.30
N GLU A 170 4.45 15.15 24.37
CA GLU A 170 4.84 13.90 25.09
C GLU A 170 3.64 13.04 25.56
N ASP A 171 2.48 13.68 25.75
CA ASP A 171 1.23 13.07 26.20
C ASP A 171 0.40 12.39 25.08
N ASP A 172 0.73 12.65 23.81
CA ASP A 172 0.07 12.13 22.60
C ASP A 172 0.92 11.04 21.95
N LYS A 173 1.20 9.97 22.71
CA LYS A 173 1.84 8.76 22.17
C LYS A 173 0.97 8.16 21.06
N ALA A 174 1.18 8.51 19.80
CA ALA A 174 0.34 8.02 18.70
C ALA A 174 0.14 6.49 18.76
N VAL A 175 -1.12 6.07 18.89
CA VAL A 175 -1.51 4.66 18.87
C VAL A 175 -1.75 4.27 17.42
N GLY A 176 -0.66 3.90 16.75
CA GLY A 176 -0.68 3.65 15.32
C GLY A 176 -0.89 4.95 14.55
N MET A 177 -0.01 5.21 13.60
CA MET A 177 -0.14 6.34 12.70
C MET A 177 -1.28 6.05 11.74
N GLN A 178 -2.51 6.32 12.19
CA GLN A 178 -3.73 5.98 11.46
C GLN A 178 -4.48 7.27 11.19
N ALA A 179 -4.76 7.51 9.92
CA ALA A 179 -5.61 8.60 9.50
C ALA A 179 -6.57 8.13 8.41
N ALA A 180 -7.76 8.71 8.40
CA ALA A 180 -8.74 8.47 7.37
C ALA A 180 -9.48 9.77 7.06
N GLN A 181 -9.75 10.02 5.79
CA GLN A 181 -10.49 11.19 5.35
C GLN A 181 -11.96 10.85 5.14
N ILE A 182 -12.83 11.67 5.71
CA ILE A 182 -14.24 11.70 5.33
C ILE A 182 -14.40 12.78 4.26
N PHE A 183 -14.52 12.34 3.00
CA PHE A 183 -14.46 13.21 1.82
C PHE A 183 -15.57 14.26 1.80
N ASN A 184 -16.81 13.87 2.11
CA ASN A 184 -17.97 14.79 2.07
C ASN A 184 -17.89 15.93 3.10
N ARG A 185 -17.04 15.78 4.12
CA ARG A 185 -16.78 16.80 5.16
C ARG A 185 -15.52 17.59 4.93
N SER A 186 -14.68 17.21 3.95
CA SER A 186 -13.34 17.77 3.77
C SER A 186 -12.52 17.74 5.07
N LYS A 187 -12.58 16.61 5.78
CA LYS A 187 -11.94 16.44 7.10
C LYS A 187 -11.10 15.18 7.13
N LEU A 188 -9.83 15.33 7.50
CA LEU A 188 -8.91 14.25 7.78
C LEU A 188 -8.88 14.01 9.29
N TYR A 189 -9.20 12.79 9.70
CA TYR A 189 -9.24 12.38 11.09
C TYR A 189 -7.97 11.60 11.41
N VAL A 190 -7.23 12.04 12.42
CA VAL A 190 -5.99 11.43 12.87
C VAL A 190 -6.19 10.86 14.26
N LEU A 191 -6.00 9.54 14.41
CA LEU A 191 -6.19 8.83 15.67
C LEU A 191 -4.94 8.96 16.56
N ALA A 192 -5.16 9.17 17.86
CA ALA A 192 -4.14 9.29 18.90
C ALA A 192 -4.56 8.48 20.16
N HIS A 193 -3.67 8.40 21.15
CA HIS A 193 -3.93 7.60 22.36
C HIS A 193 -5.12 8.10 23.20
N LYS A 194 -5.25 9.42 23.32
CA LYS A 194 -6.24 10.08 24.18
C LYS A 194 -7.40 10.67 23.36
N GLY A 195 -7.66 10.14 22.17
CA GLY A 195 -8.63 10.71 21.22
C GLY A 195 -8.03 10.86 19.84
N GLY A 196 -8.33 11.97 19.21
CA GLY A 196 -7.63 12.36 18.01
C GLY A 196 -7.95 13.78 17.62
N TYR A 197 -7.39 14.19 16.51
CA TYR A 197 -7.62 15.52 15.97
C TYR A 197 -8.04 15.47 14.52
N ILE A 198 -8.65 16.57 14.11
CA ILE A 198 -9.24 16.74 12.81
C ILE A 198 -8.50 17.87 12.11
N ILE A 199 -8.02 17.59 10.91
CA ILE A 199 -7.45 18.57 10.00
C ILE A 199 -8.52 18.91 8.97
N ASP A 200 -8.78 20.20 8.80
CA ASP A 200 -9.58 20.69 7.68
C ASP A 200 -8.75 20.58 6.40
N THR A 201 -9.23 19.82 5.41
CA THR A 201 -8.47 19.52 4.19
C THR A 201 -8.54 20.65 3.15
N LYS A 202 -9.23 21.75 3.44
CA LYS A 202 -9.23 22.96 2.60
C LYS A 202 -8.18 23.96 3.11
N THR A 203 -8.06 24.11 4.42
CA THR A 203 -7.09 25.03 5.04
C THR A 203 -5.79 24.36 5.46
N MET A 204 -5.75 23.02 5.48
CA MET A 204 -4.62 22.20 5.96
C MET A 204 -4.22 22.50 7.41
N SER A 205 -5.18 22.92 8.22
CA SER A 205 -4.98 23.28 9.62
C SER A 205 -5.82 22.42 10.55
N ARG A 206 -5.33 22.18 11.77
CA ARG A 206 -6.10 21.52 12.83
C ARG A 206 -7.33 22.37 13.15
N CYS A 207 -8.52 21.79 13.05
CA CYS A 207 -9.78 22.51 13.28
C CYS A 207 -10.51 22.07 14.56
N SER A 208 -10.36 20.81 14.97
CA SER A 208 -11.06 20.27 16.14
C SER A 208 -10.42 18.97 16.65
N SER A 209 -10.96 18.41 17.73
CA SER A 209 -10.62 17.08 18.26
C SER A 209 -11.84 16.16 18.30
N PHE A 210 -11.60 14.87 18.50
CA PHE A 210 -12.63 13.86 18.71
C PHE A 210 -12.25 12.93 19.88
N PRO A 211 -13.23 12.32 20.56
CA PRO A 211 -12.98 11.52 21.76
C PRO A 211 -12.18 10.23 21.46
N PRO A 212 -11.54 9.64 22.49
CA PRO A 212 -10.89 8.33 22.38
C PRO A 212 -11.90 7.23 22.03
N THR A 213 -11.39 6.18 21.41
CA THR A 213 -12.13 4.92 21.25
C THR A 213 -12.58 4.38 22.60
N ILE A 214 -13.68 3.64 22.62
CA ILE A 214 -14.27 3.04 23.82
C ILE A 214 -13.25 2.11 24.49
N ALA A 215 -12.59 1.27 23.70
CA ALA A 215 -11.52 0.39 24.14
C ALA A 215 -10.19 0.73 23.47
N TYR A 216 -9.11 0.65 24.26
CA TYR A 216 -7.75 0.80 23.77
C TYR A 216 -7.38 -0.36 22.83
N LYS A 217 -6.80 -0.03 21.68
CA LYS A 217 -6.34 -1.00 20.67
C LYS A 217 -4.86 -0.74 20.42
N SER A 218 -3.99 -1.73 20.60
CA SER A 218 -2.54 -1.55 20.46
C SER A 218 -2.11 -1.18 19.04
N THR A 219 -2.77 -1.78 18.05
CA THR A 219 -2.44 -1.68 16.63
C THR A 219 -3.73 -1.62 15.82
N PRO A 220 -4.46 -0.49 15.86
CA PRO A 220 -5.70 -0.36 15.13
C PRO A 220 -5.46 -0.10 13.64
N ILE A 221 -6.44 -0.43 12.82
CA ILE A 221 -6.63 0.17 11.50
C ILE A 221 -7.83 1.11 11.55
N VAL A 222 -7.72 2.27 10.90
CA VAL A 222 -8.83 3.22 10.76
C VAL A 222 -9.27 3.29 9.31
N VAL A 223 -10.57 3.12 9.08
CA VAL A 223 -11.18 3.12 7.75
C VAL A 223 -12.27 4.18 7.71
N SER A 224 -12.30 4.99 6.65
CA SER A 224 -13.49 5.78 6.33
C SER A 224 -14.42 4.93 5.47
N ALA A 225 -15.68 4.84 5.86
CA ALA A 225 -16.73 4.17 5.09
C ALA A 225 -18.08 4.86 5.32
N TYR A 226 -18.74 5.28 4.24
CA TYR A 226 -20.07 5.90 4.19
C TYR A 226 -20.27 6.96 5.28
N ASP A 227 -19.38 7.95 5.28
CA ASP A 227 -19.39 9.13 6.15
C ASP A 227 -19.17 8.86 7.64
N LYS A 228 -18.66 7.67 7.98
CA LYS A 228 -18.29 7.28 9.34
C LYS A 228 -16.86 6.77 9.36
N LEU A 229 -16.24 6.73 10.54
CA LEU A 229 -14.96 6.05 10.72
C LEU A 229 -15.17 4.73 11.42
N TYR A 230 -14.38 3.74 11.04
CA TYR A 230 -14.35 2.42 11.63
C TYR A 230 -12.96 2.15 12.17
N CYS A 231 -12.88 1.71 13.42
CA CYS A 231 -11.63 1.41 14.11
C CYS A 231 -11.64 -0.06 14.53
N LEU A 232 -10.78 -0.85 13.88
CA LEU A 232 -10.66 -2.29 14.10
C LEU A 232 -9.32 -2.63 14.73
N ALA A 233 -9.33 -3.45 15.78
CA ALA A 233 -8.12 -3.97 16.38
C ALA A 233 -7.47 -5.02 15.48
N SER A 234 -6.16 -4.90 15.23
CA SER A 234 -5.42 -5.93 14.50
C SER A 234 -5.44 -7.27 15.26
N PRO A 235 -5.62 -8.40 14.57
CA PRO A 235 -5.51 -9.73 15.17
C PRO A 235 -4.14 -10.03 15.79
N SER A 236 -3.09 -9.34 15.34
CA SER A 236 -1.71 -9.50 15.84
C SER A 236 -1.42 -8.79 17.18
N SER A 237 -2.43 -8.40 17.95
CA SER A 237 -2.22 -7.68 19.21
C SER A 237 -1.52 -8.54 20.26
N PHE A 238 -0.44 -8.01 20.85
CA PHE A 238 0.37 -8.67 21.91
C PHE A 238 -0.35 -8.85 23.25
N SER A 239 -1.61 -8.42 23.36
CA SER A 239 -2.44 -8.56 24.56
C SER A 239 -3.73 -9.27 24.20
N PRO A 240 -4.29 -10.10 25.09
CA PRO A 240 -5.60 -10.70 24.86
C PRO A 240 -6.60 -9.57 24.64
N LEU A 241 -7.22 -9.54 23.47
CA LEU A 241 -8.20 -8.52 23.13
C LEU A 241 -9.35 -8.62 24.12
N THR A 242 -9.54 -7.55 24.90
CA THR A 242 -10.79 -7.31 25.60
C THR A 242 -11.92 -7.21 24.56
N GLN A 243 -13.12 -7.63 24.93
CA GLN A 243 -14.27 -7.96 24.07
C GLN A 243 -14.66 -6.92 22.97
N LEU A 244 -14.23 -5.66 23.11
CA LEU A 244 -14.49 -4.53 22.22
C LEU A 244 -13.38 -4.34 21.17
N SER A 245 -13.46 -5.11 20.09
CA SER A 245 -12.47 -5.11 19.01
C SER A 245 -12.77 -4.15 17.87
N PHE A 246 -14.05 -3.78 17.68
CA PHE A 246 -14.51 -3.01 16.54
C PHE A 246 -15.48 -1.92 16.95
N GLU A 247 -15.23 -0.70 16.50
CA GLU A 247 -16.00 0.49 16.87
C GLU A 247 -16.23 1.39 15.65
N ARG A 248 -17.31 2.16 15.69
CA ARG A 248 -17.66 3.16 14.68
C ARG A 248 -17.76 4.54 15.31
N TYR A 249 -17.08 5.52 14.72
CA TYR A 249 -17.24 6.91 15.10
C TYR A 249 -18.29 7.59 14.21
N ASP A 250 -19.23 8.26 14.86
CA ASP A 250 -20.20 9.14 14.23
C ASP A 250 -19.76 10.61 14.37
N PRO A 251 -19.32 11.28 13.29
CA PRO A 251 -18.90 12.67 13.34
C PRO A 251 -20.01 13.68 13.66
N ASP A 252 -21.28 13.35 13.40
CA ASP A 252 -22.42 14.25 13.65
C ASP A 252 -22.77 14.28 15.13
N LYS A 253 -22.69 13.11 15.76
CA LYS A 253 -22.93 12.95 17.19
C LYS A 253 -21.67 13.15 18.03
N ASN A 254 -20.50 13.09 17.40
CA ASN A 254 -19.19 13.10 18.04
C ASN A 254 -19.04 11.99 19.10
N ILE A 255 -19.48 10.77 18.78
CA ILE A 255 -19.40 9.61 19.67
C ILE A 255 -18.86 8.38 18.96
N TRP A 256 -18.21 7.50 19.73
CA TRP A 256 -17.91 6.13 19.31
C TRP A 256 -19.06 5.21 19.73
N GLU A 257 -19.45 4.33 18.83
CA GLU A 257 -20.48 3.30 19.01
C GLU A 257 -19.83 1.92 18.87
N GLU A 258 -20.22 0.99 19.73
CA GLU A 258 -19.79 -0.41 19.65
C GLU A 258 -20.40 -1.08 18.41
N MET A 259 -19.57 -1.83 17.69
CA MET A 259 -19.97 -2.65 16.55
C MET A 259 -19.87 -4.13 16.91
N SER A 260 -20.42 -5.03 16.08
CA SER A 260 -20.25 -6.45 16.33
C SER A 260 -18.76 -6.81 16.30
N SER A 261 -18.31 -7.48 17.37
CA SER A 261 -16.90 -7.86 17.52
C SER A 261 -16.49 -8.79 16.39
N TYR A 262 -15.25 -8.61 15.91
CA TYR A 262 -14.69 -9.47 14.89
C TYR A 262 -14.55 -10.91 15.43
N PRO A 263 -15.24 -11.91 14.85
CA PRO A 263 -15.43 -13.20 15.49
C PRO A 263 -14.25 -14.17 15.26
N PHE A 264 -13.37 -13.87 14.31
CA PHE A 264 -12.39 -14.84 13.78
C PHE A 264 -11.00 -14.71 14.42
N TYR A 265 -10.82 -13.92 15.50
CA TYR A 265 -9.50 -13.73 16.12
C TYR A 265 -8.81 -15.04 16.52
N ASN A 266 -9.58 -16.05 16.93
CA ASN A 266 -9.04 -17.36 17.34
C ASN A 266 -8.68 -18.27 16.16
N ASP A 267 -9.24 -18.00 14.98
CA ASP A 267 -9.00 -18.81 13.78
C ASP A 267 -7.65 -18.46 13.14
N TYR A 268 -7.11 -17.28 13.48
CA TYR A 268 -5.85 -16.80 12.96
C TYR A 268 -4.70 -16.99 13.96
N ASP A 269 -3.51 -17.24 13.41
CA ASP A 269 -2.29 -17.11 14.19
C ASP A 269 -2.19 -15.67 14.71
N THR A 270 -1.76 -15.49 15.97
CA THR A 270 -1.39 -14.21 16.62
C THR A 270 -0.44 -13.30 15.81
N ARG A 271 -0.05 -13.73 14.62
CA ARG A 271 0.85 -13.05 13.69
C ARG A 271 0.18 -12.62 12.39
N MET A 272 -1.12 -12.87 12.19
CA MET A 272 -1.85 -12.26 11.08
C MET A 272 -2.04 -10.77 11.32
N SER A 273 -1.64 -9.96 10.34
CA SER A 273 -1.79 -8.51 10.37
C SER A 273 -2.72 -8.08 9.26
N ILE A 274 -3.53 -7.05 9.52
CA ILE A 274 -4.32 -6.39 8.48
C ILE A 274 -3.34 -5.61 7.59
N THR A 275 -3.31 -5.92 6.30
CA THR A 275 -2.42 -5.27 5.34
C THR A 275 -3.10 -4.14 4.59
N GLY A 276 -4.42 -4.19 4.45
CA GLY A 276 -5.17 -3.22 3.68
C GLY A 276 -6.67 -3.46 3.70
N TYR A 277 -7.41 -2.60 3.00
CA TYR A 277 -8.86 -2.66 2.94
C TYR A 277 -9.42 -2.10 1.62
N ALA A 278 -10.66 -2.46 1.32
CA ALA A 278 -11.47 -1.87 0.25
C ALA A 278 -12.87 -1.56 0.80
N VAL A 279 -13.53 -0.53 0.28
CA VAL A 279 -14.90 -0.16 0.68
C VAL A 279 -15.78 -0.09 -0.57
N CYS A 280 -16.84 -0.90 -0.59
CA CYS A 280 -17.77 -0.97 -1.71
C CYS A 280 -19.08 -1.66 -1.33
N TYR A 281 -20.19 -1.25 -1.93
CA TYR A 281 -21.51 -1.91 -1.87
C TYR A 281 -22.04 -2.16 -0.45
N GLY A 282 -21.86 -1.22 0.48
CA GLY A 282 -22.24 -1.36 1.88
C GLY A 282 -21.39 -2.34 2.70
N VAL A 283 -20.22 -2.69 2.18
CA VAL A 283 -19.27 -3.65 2.77
C VAL A 283 -17.88 -3.02 2.91
N ILE A 284 -17.20 -3.34 4.01
CA ILE A 284 -15.77 -3.08 4.19
C ILE A 284 -15.04 -4.42 4.12
N LEU A 285 -14.12 -4.55 3.17
CA LEU A 285 -13.24 -5.71 3.02
C LEU A 285 -11.92 -5.43 3.71
N PHE A 286 -11.44 -6.37 4.52
CA PHE A 286 -10.12 -6.32 5.14
C PHE A 286 -9.25 -7.46 4.61
N SER A 287 -8.06 -7.13 4.13
CA SER A 287 -7.04 -8.10 3.74
C SER A 287 -6.12 -8.40 4.90
N LEU A 288 -5.87 -9.69 5.14
CA LEU A 288 -5.06 -10.22 6.23
C LEU A 288 -3.87 -10.99 5.66
N TYR A 289 -2.71 -10.87 6.28
CA TYR A 289 -1.51 -11.60 5.87
C TYR A 289 -0.69 -12.12 7.06
N SER A 290 -0.21 -13.36 6.95
CA SER A 290 0.75 -13.95 7.89
C SER A 290 2.14 -14.05 7.27
N TRP A 291 3.07 -13.24 7.77
CA TRP A 291 4.48 -13.31 7.35
C TRP A 291 5.14 -14.66 7.62
N ARG A 292 4.69 -15.40 8.64
CA ARG A 292 5.28 -16.68 9.04
C ARG A 292 4.79 -17.83 8.18
N LYS A 293 3.48 -17.92 7.97
CA LYS A 293 2.85 -18.99 7.18
C LYS A 293 2.83 -18.68 5.69
N LYS A 294 3.17 -17.44 5.31
CA LYS A 294 3.06 -16.91 3.94
C LYS A 294 1.66 -17.17 3.35
N ASN A 295 0.63 -17.03 4.17
CA ASN A 295 -0.76 -17.17 3.77
C ASN A 295 -1.53 -15.86 4.03
N PHE A 296 -2.68 -15.72 3.39
CA PHE A 296 -3.53 -14.56 3.49
C PHE A 296 -5.00 -14.96 3.59
N ASP A 297 -5.83 -14.03 4.02
CA ASP A 297 -7.29 -14.19 4.05
C ASP A 297 -7.99 -12.85 3.81
N VAL A 298 -9.28 -12.88 3.51
CA VAL A 298 -10.12 -11.70 3.34
C VAL A 298 -11.42 -11.88 4.11
N VAL A 299 -11.78 -10.84 4.86
CA VAL A 299 -13.00 -10.78 5.66
C VAL A 299 -13.82 -9.56 5.29
N ALA A 300 -15.13 -9.73 5.29
CA ALA A 300 -16.11 -8.71 4.97
C ALA A 300 -16.90 -8.30 6.22
N PHE A 301 -17.05 -7.00 6.42
CA PHE A 301 -18.00 -6.43 7.37
C PHE A 301 -19.15 -5.76 6.61
N HIS A 302 -20.36 -6.27 6.77
CA HIS A 302 -21.56 -5.68 6.17
C HIS A 302 -22.19 -4.67 7.12
N MET A 303 -22.21 -3.42 6.71
CA MET A 303 -22.49 -2.30 7.61
C MET A 303 -23.95 -2.21 8.06
N LYS A 304 -24.91 -2.37 7.15
CA LYS A 304 -26.36 -2.31 7.48
C LYS A 304 -26.78 -3.49 8.36
N ARG A 305 -26.19 -4.66 8.12
CA ARG A 305 -26.50 -5.89 8.87
C ARG A 305 -25.69 -6.01 10.17
N ASN A 306 -24.65 -5.19 10.36
CA ASN A 306 -23.70 -5.27 11.46
C ASN A 306 -23.12 -6.69 11.62
N GLN A 307 -22.68 -7.30 10.52
CA GLN A 307 -22.29 -8.71 10.46
C GLN A 307 -20.95 -8.92 9.76
N TRP A 308 -20.19 -9.86 10.29
CA TRP A 308 -18.94 -10.35 9.72
C TRP A 308 -19.15 -11.62 8.91
N LYS A 309 -18.41 -11.75 7.81
CA LYS A 309 -18.35 -12.95 6.99
C LYS A 309 -16.95 -13.13 6.41
N SER A 310 -16.51 -14.38 6.29
CA SER A 310 -15.35 -14.72 5.46
C SER A 310 -15.68 -14.50 3.98
N VAL A 311 -14.66 -14.16 3.20
CA VAL A 311 -14.79 -13.99 1.74
C VAL A 311 -14.13 -15.19 1.07
N GLU A 312 -14.85 -15.83 0.15
CA GLU A 312 -14.29 -16.87 -0.68
C GLU A 312 -13.31 -16.24 -1.68
N VAL A 313 -12.02 -16.53 -1.49
CA VAL A 313 -10.98 -16.04 -2.39
C VAL A 313 -10.74 -17.10 -3.46
N ASP A 314 -10.89 -16.70 -4.72
CA ASP A 314 -10.61 -17.56 -5.86
C ASP A 314 -9.12 -17.97 -5.94
N THR A 315 -8.87 -19.16 -6.50
CA THR A 315 -7.51 -19.73 -6.66
C THR A 315 -6.57 -18.90 -7.55
N SER A 316 -7.10 -17.95 -8.33
CA SER A 316 -6.31 -16.98 -9.12
C SER A 316 -5.57 -15.95 -8.27
N VAL A 317 -5.93 -15.78 -7.00
CA VAL A 317 -5.31 -14.83 -6.09
C VAL A 317 -4.16 -15.53 -5.36
N TYR A 318 -2.92 -15.07 -5.55
CA TYR A 318 -1.72 -15.69 -4.97
C TYR A 318 -1.09 -14.91 -3.81
N HIS A 319 -1.57 -13.69 -3.56
CA HIS A 319 -1.03 -12.77 -2.56
C HIS A 319 -2.17 -12.05 -1.82
N ALA A 320 -1.84 -11.42 -0.68
CA ALA A 320 -2.79 -10.60 0.06
C ALA A 320 -3.35 -9.49 -0.87
N PRO A 321 -4.68 -9.44 -1.13
CA PRO A 321 -5.24 -8.58 -2.18
C PRO A 321 -4.99 -7.08 -1.98
N PHE A 322 -5.01 -6.62 -0.73
CA PHE A 322 -4.96 -5.20 -0.41
C PHE A 322 -3.76 -4.88 0.49
N GLN A 323 -2.92 -3.95 0.01
CA GLN A 323 -1.88 -3.32 0.81
C GLN A 323 -2.19 -1.82 0.88
N GLY A 324 -2.54 -1.32 2.07
CA GLY A 324 -3.15 -0.01 2.24
C GLY A 324 -4.60 0.04 1.75
N ARG A 325 -5.05 1.21 1.30
CA ARG A 325 -6.39 1.40 0.76
C ARG A 325 -6.43 1.02 -0.72
N ALA A 326 -7.32 0.10 -1.08
CA ALA A 326 -7.66 -0.19 -2.47
C ALA A 326 -8.67 0.83 -3.00
N VAL A 327 -8.60 1.14 -4.29
CA VAL A 327 -9.46 2.11 -4.96
C VAL A 327 -10.52 1.36 -5.76
N VAL A 328 -11.79 1.76 -5.64
CA VAL A 328 -12.88 1.12 -6.37
C VAL A 328 -13.38 2.06 -7.46
N VAL A 329 -13.33 1.63 -8.72
CA VAL A 329 -13.82 2.40 -9.87
C VAL A 329 -14.85 1.57 -10.62
N GLY A 330 -16.08 2.07 -10.68
CA GLY A 330 -17.21 1.31 -11.21
C GLY A 330 -17.40 0.01 -10.43
N LYS A 331 -17.22 -1.13 -11.10
CA LYS A 331 -17.34 -2.46 -10.50
C LYS A 331 -16.02 -3.14 -10.12
N THR A 332 -14.91 -2.47 -10.38
CA THR A 332 -13.57 -3.05 -10.25
C THR A 332 -12.84 -2.47 -9.05
N ILE A 333 -12.24 -3.35 -8.24
CA ILE A 333 -11.35 -2.96 -7.16
C ILE A 333 -9.92 -3.00 -7.68
N TYR A 334 -9.22 -1.88 -7.60
CA TYR A 334 -7.82 -1.75 -7.97
C TYR A 334 -6.95 -1.67 -6.74
N SER A 335 -5.90 -2.47 -6.71
CA SER A 335 -4.93 -2.51 -5.62
C SER A 335 -3.53 -2.69 -6.20
N LEU A 336 -2.54 -2.29 -5.42
CA LEU A 336 -1.13 -2.45 -5.75
C LEU A 336 -0.52 -3.48 -4.82
N HIS A 337 0.17 -4.46 -5.42
CA HIS A 337 0.96 -5.44 -4.69
C HIS A 337 2.39 -5.44 -5.25
N GLY A 338 3.34 -4.89 -4.48
CA GLY A 338 4.73 -4.80 -4.90
C GLY A 338 4.94 -3.88 -6.12
N LYS A 339 5.02 -4.47 -7.32
CA LYS A 339 5.13 -3.74 -8.60
C LYS A 339 3.92 -3.96 -9.51
N GLU A 340 2.98 -4.78 -9.07
CA GLU A 340 1.84 -5.22 -9.87
C GLU A 340 0.62 -4.42 -9.48
N PHE A 341 -0.03 -3.87 -10.50
CA PHE A 341 -1.32 -3.21 -10.34
C PHE A 341 -2.40 -4.20 -10.74
N ILE A 342 -3.22 -4.60 -9.78
CA ILE A 342 -4.10 -5.76 -9.91
C ILE A 342 -5.55 -5.30 -9.84
N ALA A 343 -6.35 -5.78 -10.78
CA ALA A 343 -7.79 -5.59 -10.83
C ALA A 343 -8.50 -6.81 -10.20
N PHE A 344 -9.45 -6.56 -9.31
CA PHE A 344 -10.26 -7.57 -8.64
C PHE A 344 -11.74 -7.34 -8.90
N SER A 345 -12.48 -8.45 -8.97
CA SER A 345 -13.95 -8.46 -8.94
C SER A 345 -14.40 -8.92 -7.57
N PHE A 346 -15.30 -8.17 -6.98
CA PHE A 346 -15.99 -8.54 -5.74
C PHE A 346 -17.45 -8.83 -6.05
N ARG A 347 -17.94 -9.98 -5.58
CA ARG A 347 -19.34 -10.42 -5.79
C ARG A 347 -20.04 -10.68 -4.47
N MET A 348 -21.34 -10.44 -4.50
CA MET A 348 -22.26 -10.65 -3.39
C MET A 348 -23.39 -11.53 -3.90
N ASP A 349 -23.36 -12.80 -3.56
CA ASP A 349 -24.37 -13.77 -3.98
C ASP A 349 -25.30 -14.10 -2.81
N LYS A 350 -26.59 -14.22 -3.07
CA LYS A 350 -27.57 -14.61 -2.04
C LYS A 350 -27.65 -16.13 -2.00
N GLY A 351 -27.32 -16.71 -0.86
CA GLY A 351 -27.53 -18.13 -0.60
C GLY A 351 -29.01 -18.48 -0.48
N ASP A 352 -29.31 -19.76 -0.63
CA ASP A 352 -30.69 -20.29 -0.56
C ASP A 352 -31.36 -20.03 0.80
N ASP A 353 -30.57 -19.91 1.87
CA ASP A 353 -30.99 -19.56 3.22
C ASP A 353 -31.16 -18.05 3.46
N GLY A 354 -30.97 -17.23 2.43
CA GLY A 354 -31.00 -15.77 2.51
C GLY A 354 -29.72 -15.14 3.09
N SER A 355 -28.69 -15.94 3.39
CA SER A 355 -27.37 -15.44 3.72
C SER A 355 -26.71 -14.80 2.48
N ILE A 356 -25.72 -13.94 2.72
CA ILE A 356 -24.88 -13.40 1.65
C ILE A 356 -23.55 -14.15 1.69
N VAL A 357 -23.16 -14.67 0.54
CA VAL A 357 -21.84 -15.21 0.27
C VAL A 357 -21.04 -14.15 -0.47
N TYR A 358 -19.83 -13.90 -0.01
CA TYR A 358 -18.92 -12.96 -0.60
C TYR A 358 -17.82 -13.71 -1.32
N SER A 359 -17.51 -13.31 -2.54
CA SER A 359 -16.35 -13.85 -3.27
C SER A 359 -15.49 -12.76 -3.87
N LEU A 360 -14.19 -13.02 -3.94
CA LEU A 360 -13.19 -12.13 -4.49
C LEU A 360 -12.33 -12.90 -5.49
N SER A 361 -12.25 -12.41 -6.72
CA SER A 361 -11.42 -12.99 -7.77
C SER A 361 -10.48 -11.96 -8.39
N GLN A 362 -9.30 -12.43 -8.80
CA GLN A 362 -8.38 -11.61 -9.58
C GLN A 362 -8.84 -11.62 -11.04
N LEU A 363 -9.08 -10.44 -11.61
CA LEU A 363 -9.48 -10.30 -13.01
C LEU A 363 -8.24 -10.31 -13.92
N PHE A 364 -7.33 -9.36 -13.70
CA PHE A 364 -6.12 -9.21 -14.50
C PHE A 364 -5.07 -8.35 -13.79
N ILE A 365 -3.81 -8.55 -14.18
CA ILE A 365 -2.70 -7.68 -13.80
C ILE A 365 -2.48 -6.67 -14.92
N LEU A 366 -2.64 -5.40 -14.59
CA LEU A 366 -2.47 -4.29 -15.52
C LEU A 366 -0.99 -4.09 -15.84
N GLN A 367 -0.64 -4.27 -17.11
CA GLN A 367 0.72 -4.12 -17.63
C GLN A 367 0.99 -2.68 -18.07
N GLY A 368 2.26 -2.27 -18.04
CA GLY A 368 2.70 -0.97 -18.57
C GLY A 368 2.97 0.10 -17.51
N LEU A 369 2.79 -0.22 -16.21
CA LEU A 369 3.19 0.66 -15.13
C LEU A 369 4.72 0.73 -15.05
N GLN A 370 5.27 1.93 -15.27
CA GLN A 370 6.70 2.20 -15.20
C GLN A 370 6.97 3.17 -14.06
N ILE A 371 7.59 2.67 -12.99
CA ILE A 371 7.95 3.47 -11.81
C ILE A 371 9.45 3.72 -11.84
N VAL A 372 9.86 4.99 -11.88
CA VAL A 372 11.26 5.37 -11.72
C VAL A 372 11.73 5.03 -10.31
N HIS A 373 12.92 4.45 -10.22
CA HIS A 373 13.50 4.01 -8.97
C HIS A 373 14.37 5.09 -8.33
N PRO A 374 14.40 5.16 -6.99
CA PRO A 374 15.31 6.05 -6.28
C PRO A 374 16.77 5.64 -6.55
N PRO A 375 17.74 6.55 -6.36
CA PRO A 375 19.16 6.21 -6.49
C PRO A 375 19.62 5.07 -5.57
N LEU A 376 18.98 4.95 -4.40
CA LEU A 376 19.26 3.93 -3.40
C LEU A 376 17.98 3.14 -3.08
N PRO A 377 18.06 1.80 -2.93
CA PRO A 377 16.89 0.99 -2.64
C PRO A 377 16.30 1.31 -1.25
N PHE A 378 14.98 1.19 -1.13
CA PHE A 378 14.28 1.31 0.14
C PHE A 378 14.40 0.03 0.98
N GLU A 379 14.71 0.17 2.27
CA GLU A 379 14.70 -0.94 3.24
C GLU A 379 13.32 -1.21 3.82
N MET A 380 12.60 -0.15 4.21
CA MET A 380 11.22 -0.19 4.70
C MET A 380 10.40 0.79 3.87
N GLN A 381 9.40 0.28 3.17
CA GLN A 381 8.61 1.07 2.23
C GLN A 381 7.18 1.28 2.72
N SER A 382 6.63 2.45 2.42
CA SER A 382 5.19 2.72 2.46
C SER A 382 4.77 3.24 1.09
N GLU A 383 3.55 2.90 0.68
CA GLU A 383 3.01 3.30 -0.61
C GLU A 383 1.52 3.56 -0.52
N TYR A 384 1.02 4.41 -1.41
CA TYR A 384 -0.38 4.79 -1.45
C TYR A 384 -0.85 5.00 -2.89
N LEU A 385 -2.09 4.60 -3.14
CA LEU A 385 -2.79 4.82 -4.40
C LEU A 385 -3.91 5.84 -4.17
N VAL A 386 -4.02 6.82 -5.05
CA VAL A 386 -5.03 7.89 -5.00
C VAL A 386 -5.74 7.94 -6.34
N HIS A 387 -7.07 7.92 -6.32
CA HIS A 387 -7.90 8.16 -7.50
C HIS A 387 -7.90 9.64 -7.86
N LEU A 388 -7.63 9.94 -9.13
CA LEU A 388 -7.66 11.31 -9.65
C LEU A 388 -8.98 11.62 -10.38
N GLY A 389 -9.97 10.73 -10.33
CA GLY A 389 -11.16 10.80 -11.17
C GLY A 389 -10.98 10.04 -12.49
N ASN A 390 -12.08 9.64 -13.12
CA ASN A 390 -12.09 8.82 -14.34
C ASN A 390 -11.22 7.56 -14.19
N GLN A 391 -10.32 7.33 -15.14
CA GLN A 391 -9.36 6.22 -15.15
C GLN A 391 -7.94 6.68 -14.75
N ASP A 392 -7.83 7.84 -14.11
CA ASP A 392 -6.54 8.45 -13.76
C ASP A 392 -6.17 8.18 -12.30
N PHE A 393 -4.89 7.89 -12.07
CA PHE A 393 -4.37 7.46 -10.79
C PHE A 393 -3.06 8.16 -10.45
N PHE A 394 -2.83 8.35 -9.15
CA PHE A 394 -1.60 8.82 -8.57
C PHE A 394 -1.08 7.77 -7.59
N HIS A 395 0.13 7.31 -7.81
CA HIS A 395 0.85 6.43 -6.92
C HIS A 395 2.04 7.19 -6.33
N VAL A 396 2.24 7.00 -5.03
CA VAL A 396 3.44 7.47 -4.35
C VAL A 396 4.01 6.35 -3.52
N LYS A 397 5.33 6.24 -3.56
CA LYS A 397 6.10 5.29 -2.76
C LYS A 397 7.27 6.01 -2.12
N THR A 398 7.50 5.71 -0.85
CA THR A 398 8.66 6.20 -0.11
C THR A 398 9.23 5.08 0.73
N GLY A 399 10.46 5.25 1.19
CA GLY A 399 11.01 4.37 2.19
C GLY A 399 12.32 4.88 2.74
N ARG A 400 12.74 4.24 3.83
CA ARG A 400 14.05 4.51 4.42
C ARG A 400 15.13 4.03 3.47
N CYS A 401 16.04 4.91 3.11
CA CYS A 401 17.28 4.59 2.43
C CYS A 401 18.48 4.91 3.33
N ASP A 402 19.63 4.38 2.95
CA ASP A 402 20.90 4.50 3.68
C ASP A 402 21.57 5.89 3.51
N ASP A 403 20.76 6.94 3.35
CA ASP A 403 21.10 8.31 2.97
C ASP A 403 20.61 9.32 4.04
N THR A 404 21.06 10.57 3.99
CA THR A 404 20.51 11.67 4.81
C THR A 404 19.21 12.24 4.24
N ALA A 405 18.91 11.94 2.98
CA ALA A 405 17.66 12.31 2.35
C ALA A 405 16.69 11.12 2.26
N GLN A 406 15.40 11.42 2.19
CA GLN A 406 14.36 10.43 1.88
C GLN A 406 13.74 10.71 0.51
N TYR A 407 13.62 9.67 -0.32
CA TYR A 407 13.11 9.80 -1.68
C TYR A 407 11.62 9.46 -1.78
N LEU A 408 10.88 10.29 -2.51
CA LEU A 408 9.50 10.06 -2.95
C LEU A 408 9.51 9.65 -4.42
N CYS A 409 9.05 8.45 -4.73
CA CYS A 409 8.77 8.01 -6.10
C CYS A 409 7.31 8.33 -6.40
N ILE A 410 7.07 9.28 -7.30
CA ILE A 410 5.73 9.78 -7.63
C ILE A 410 5.43 9.38 -9.07
N THR A 411 4.35 8.63 -9.27
CA THR A 411 3.93 8.13 -10.57
C THR A 411 2.46 8.46 -10.83
N THR A 412 2.19 9.19 -11.90
CA THR A 412 0.83 9.39 -12.41
C THR A 412 0.61 8.52 -13.63
N PHE A 413 -0.51 7.84 -13.70
CA PHE A 413 -0.82 6.93 -14.79
C PHE A 413 -2.33 6.85 -15.03
N GLN A 414 -2.69 6.33 -16.18
CA GLN A 414 -4.08 6.16 -16.61
C GLN A 414 -4.30 4.70 -17.01
N ILE A 415 -5.46 4.15 -16.63
CA ILE A 415 -5.95 2.90 -17.20
C ILE A 415 -6.55 3.24 -18.56
N VAL A 416 -6.15 2.54 -19.62
CA VAL A 416 -6.65 2.74 -20.98
C VAL A 416 -7.02 1.41 -21.59
N VAL A 417 -8.03 1.38 -22.44
CA VAL A 417 -8.34 0.19 -23.24
C VAL A 417 -7.28 0.08 -24.34
N GLY A 418 -6.46 -0.97 -24.31
CA GLY A 418 -5.42 -1.20 -25.32
C GLY A 418 -5.98 -1.69 -26.66
N ASP A 419 -5.15 -1.67 -27.70
CA ASP A 419 -5.47 -2.08 -29.11
C ASP A 419 -5.87 -3.56 -29.29
N GLY A 420 -6.13 -4.29 -28.19
CA GLY A 420 -6.58 -5.69 -28.16
C GLY A 420 -7.62 -5.96 -27.07
N GLU A 421 -8.46 -4.98 -26.75
CA GLU A 421 -9.59 -5.05 -25.78
C GLU A 421 -9.17 -5.35 -24.33
N ARG A 422 -7.88 -5.22 -23.98
CA ARG A 422 -7.42 -5.38 -22.60
C ARG A 422 -7.07 -4.03 -22.01
N ASP A 423 -7.57 -3.79 -20.79
CA ASP A 423 -7.13 -2.65 -20.02
C ASP A 423 -5.61 -2.73 -19.81
N MET A 424 -4.93 -1.62 -20.05
CA MET A 424 -3.49 -1.42 -19.89
C MET A 424 -3.24 -0.16 -19.08
N ILE A 425 -2.06 -0.06 -18.47
CA ILE A 425 -1.61 1.18 -17.84
C ILE A 425 -0.77 1.97 -18.84
N LYS A 426 -1.20 3.21 -19.07
CA LYS A 426 -0.38 4.26 -19.68
C LYS A 426 0.24 5.10 -18.57
N THR A 427 1.54 4.92 -18.35
CA THR A 427 2.29 5.81 -17.45
C THR A 427 2.37 7.20 -18.06
N ILE A 428 1.88 8.22 -17.34
CA ILE A 428 1.87 9.62 -17.80
C ILE A 428 3.18 10.30 -17.42
N ASN A 429 3.57 10.17 -16.15
CA ASN A 429 4.79 10.74 -15.60
C ASN A 429 5.25 9.88 -14.41
N SER A 430 6.56 9.73 -14.25
CA SER A 430 7.15 9.08 -13.09
C SER A 430 8.45 9.79 -12.73
N THR A 431 8.57 10.24 -11.49
CA THR A 431 9.67 11.07 -11.02
C THR A 431 10.10 10.67 -9.62
N VAL A 432 11.36 10.96 -9.30
CA VAL A 432 11.90 10.81 -7.95
C VAL A 432 12.16 12.20 -7.40
N HIS A 433 11.58 12.50 -6.24
CA HIS A 433 11.81 13.73 -5.52
C HIS A 433 12.59 13.44 -4.23
N CYS A 434 13.59 14.27 -3.94
CA CYS A 434 14.41 14.17 -2.75
C CYS A 434 13.84 15.10 -1.68
N VAL A 435 13.58 14.58 -0.48
CA VAL A 435 13.19 15.38 0.68
C VAL A 435 14.37 15.37 1.64
N ASP A 436 14.93 16.56 1.88
CA ASP A 436 16.01 16.73 2.85
C ASP A 436 15.45 16.57 4.26
N LEU A 437 16.05 15.65 5.02
CA LEU A 437 15.68 15.35 6.40
C LEU A 437 16.83 15.71 7.34
N GLU A 438 16.50 16.00 8.60
CA GLU A 438 17.53 16.12 9.63
C GLU A 438 18.10 14.73 9.97
N CYS A 439 19.35 14.66 10.43
CA CYS A 439 20.08 13.41 10.61
C CYS A 439 19.30 12.39 11.46
N ALA A 440 19.11 11.18 10.90
CA ALA A 440 18.39 10.03 11.48
C ALA A 440 16.86 10.06 11.45
N GLU A 441 16.25 11.08 10.84
CA GLU A 441 14.81 11.12 10.59
C GLU A 441 14.42 10.31 9.35
N TRP A 442 13.23 9.71 9.39
CA TRP A 442 12.53 9.17 8.22
C TRP A 442 11.03 9.17 8.50
N PHE A 443 10.19 9.15 7.46
CA PHE A 443 8.74 9.13 7.60
C PHE A 443 8.08 8.01 6.82
N ASN A 444 6.88 7.61 7.28
CA ASN A 444 5.97 6.76 6.52
C ASN A 444 4.81 7.58 5.95
N LEU A 445 4.32 7.16 4.79
CA LEU A 445 3.00 7.58 4.29
C LEU A 445 1.93 6.97 5.18
N VAL A 446 1.03 7.83 5.69
CA VAL A 446 -0.09 7.43 6.52
C VAL A 446 -1.38 7.47 5.73
N PHE A 447 -1.61 8.57 5.00
CA PHE A 447 -2.79 8.75 4.15
C PHE A 447 -2.48 9.73 3.03
N CYS A 448 -2.98 9.48 1.82
CA CYS A 448 -2.83 10.42 0.70
C CYS A 448 -4.19 10.72 0.07
N PHE A 449 -4.41 11.96 -0.35
CA PHE A 449 -5.70 12.39 -0.87
C PHE A 449 -5.63 13.54 -1.87
N MET A 450 -6.65 13.65 -2.71
CA MET A 450 -6.88 14.79 -3.58
C MET A 450 -8.22 15.46 -3.21
N PRO A 451 -8.22 16.69 -2.65
CA PRO A 451 -9.46 17.36 -2.20
C PRO A 451 -10.52 17.55 -3.28
N GLU A 452 -10.10 17.65 -4.54
CA GLU A 452 -10.96 17.91 -5.70
C GLU A 452 -11.72 16.67 -6.19
N CYS A 453 -11.27 15.46 -5.84
CA CYS A 453 -11.96 14.22 -6.18
C CYS A 453 -12.49 13.57 -4.91
N GLY A 454 -13.81 13.50 -4.79
CA GLY A 454 -14.44 12.63 -3.82
C GLY A 454 -14.15 11.18 -4.21
N ASP A 455 -13.54 10.42 -3.31
CA ASP A 455 -13.45 8.97 -3.44
C ASP A 455 -14.81 8.39 -3.00
N TYR A 456 -15.78 8.46 -3.91
CA TYR A 456 -17.16 8.06 -3.64
C TYR A 456 -17.26 6.54 -3.65
N GLU A 457 -17.62 5.98 -2.50
CA GLU A 457 -17.79 4.55 -2.32
C GLU A 457 -19.05 4.09 -3.09
N PRO A 458 -18.95 3.02 -3.92
CA PRO A 458 -20.10 2.48 -4.61
C PRO A 458 -21.20 2.09 -3.62
N ILE A 459 -22.41 2.59 -3.83
CA ILE A 459 -23.57 2.26 -3.00
C ILE A 459 -24.08 0.87 -3.41
N GLU A 460 -24.57 0.12 -2.44
CA GLU A 460 -25.29 -1.14 -2.69
C GLU A 460 -26.50 -0.87 -3.61
N ASP A 461 -26.57 -1.56 -4.75
CA ASP A 461 -27.69 -1.42 -5.69
C ASP A 461 -29.04 -1.70 -4.99
N GLU A 462 -30.04 -0.87 -5.28
CA GLU A 462 -31.40 -1.03 -4.73
C GLU A 462 -32.06 -2.36 -5.15
N SER A 463 -31.58 -3.02 -6.20
CA SER A 463 -32.07 -4.34 -6.61
C SER A 463 -31.77 -5.43 -5.58
N VAL A 464 -30.70 -5.29 -4.80
CA VAL A 464 -30.34 -6.22 -3.70
C VAL A 464 -31.19 -5.94 -2.45
N THR A 465 -31.67 -4.71 -2.27
CA THR A 465 -32.48 -4.28 -1.11
C THR A 465 -34.00 -4.29 -1.34
N SER A 466 -34.48 -4.17 -2.58
CA SER A 466 -35.91 -4.11 -2.92
C SER A 466 -36.64 -5.45 -2.93
N MET A 467 -35.94 -6.58 -2.77
CA MET A 467 -36.55 -7.92 -2.70
C MET A 467 -37.22 -8.25 -1.35
N ASN A 468 -37.33 -7.28 -0.44
CA ASN A 468 -38.09 -7.40 0.81
C ASN A 468 -39.55 -6.91 0.71
N GLN A 469 -40.06 -6.52 -0.47
CA GLN A 469 -41.50 -6.30 -0.60
C GLN A 469 -42.23 -7.64 -0.72
N PRO A 470 -43.23 -7.93 0.15
CA PRO A 470 -44.09 -9.08 -0.07
C PRO A 470 -44.83 -8.87 -1.39
N LYS A 471 -44.81 -9.89 -2.26
CA LYS A 471 -45.69 -9.95 -3.42
C LYS A 471 -47.11 -9.64 -2.94
N ARG A 472 -47.66 -8.51 -3.36
CA ARG A 472 -49.11 -8.27 -3.25
C ARG A 472 -49.78 -9.36 -4.07
N ASN A 473 -50.31 -10.35 -3.38
CA ASN A 473 -51.26 -11.29 -3.97
C ASN A 473 -52.50 -10.49 -4.33
N HIS A 474 -52.66 -10.19 -5.62
CA HIS A 474 -53.96 -9.83 -6.16
C HIS A 474 -54.78 -11.12 -6.30
N SER A 475 -55.57 -11.40 -5.27
CA SER A 475 -56.75 -12.24 -5.36
C SER A 475 -57.98 -11.34 -5.34
N GLY A 476 -58.67 -11.29 -6.48
CA GLY A 476 -59.89 -10.52 -6.73
C GLY A 476 -60.15 -10.44 -8.22
#